data_AF-A0A847HKF6-F1
#
_entry.id   AF-A0A847HKF6-F1
#
_cell.length_a   1.000
_cell.length_b   1.000
_cell.length_c   1.000
_cell.angle_alpha   90.00
_cell.angle_beta   90.00
_cell.angle_gamma   90.00
#
_symmetry.space_group_name_H-M   'P 1'
#
loop_
_entity.id
_entity.type
_entity.pdbx_description
1 polymer ?
#
loop_
_entity_poly.entity_id
_entity_poly.type
_entity_poly.pdbx_seq_one_letter_code
_entity_poly.pdbx_strand_id
1 'polypeptide(L)'
;MLKKMLTFAAAALVAVAMLPSIYSGDPGITGAIVKDRERYYHRLKDMRAKDPQNAELSYQIANLYYSLQMEDEAIKEYRRTLRVDPNHSHAKWFLTRLLVSKGYFEEAFWLVRDLISANSENPELYARAGEILLKMDQREVAKEYFNRYDELKFGEKNGADPMQSFSKPVRGTWKEYFY
;
A
#
# COMPACT_ATOMS: atom_id res chain seq x y z
N MET A 1 29.04 -20.07 7.19
CA MET A 1 27.83 -19.49 6.53
C MET A 1 27.44 -18.09 7.05
N LEU A 2 27.93 -17.64 8.21
CA LEU A 2 27.51 -16.36 8.83
C LEU A 2 28.04 -15.06 8.15
N LYS A 3 29.09 -15.13 7.32
CA LYS A 3 29.69 -13.94 6.67
C LYS A 3 28.89 -13.38 5.48
N LYS A 4 27.95 -14.14 4.89
CA LYS A 4 27.14 -13.68 3.74
C LYS A 4 25.83 -12.99 4.12
N MET A 5 25.38 -13.09 5.38
CA MET A 5 24.19 -12.36 5.86
C MET A 5 24.48 -10.94 6.31
N LEU A 6 25.72 -10.65 6.72
CA LEU A 6 26.12 -9.30 7.15
C LEU A 6 26.18 -8.29 5.99
N THR A 7 26.37 -8.75 4.75
CA THR A 7 26.54 -7.89 3.58
C THR A 7 25.24 -7.34 3.00
N PHE A 8 24.12 -8.08 3.12
CA PHE A 8 22.83 -7.62 2.56
C PHE A 8 22.12 -6.58 3.45
N ALA A 9 22.19 -6.73 4.77
CA ALA A 9 21.61 -5.75 5.69
C ALA A 9 22.41 -4.44 5.73
N ALA A 10 23.74 -4.53 5.55
CA ALA A 10 24.59 -3.36 5.40
C ALA A 10 24.36 -2.64 4.06
N ALA A 11 24.09 -3.36 2.97
CA ALA A 11 23.88 -2.75 1.65
C ALA A 11 22.65 -1.82 1.57
N ALA A 12 21.54 -2.17 2.24
CA ALA A 12 20.34 -1.33 2.25
C ALA A 12 20.55 0.00 3.01
N LEU A 13 21.33 -0.01 4.10
CA LEU A 13 21.67 1.22 4.86
C LEU A 13 22.81 2.02 4.21
N VAL A 14 23.77 1.34 3.58
CA VAL A 14 24.78 2.01 2.73
C VAL A 14 24.11 2.72 1.57
N ALA A 15 23.02 2.19 0.99
CA ALA A 15 22.22 2.92 0.01
C ALA A 15 21.56 4.18 0.59
N VAL A 16 20.99 4.11 1.81
CA VAL A 16 20.46 5.28 2.54
C VAL A 16 21.54 6.35 2.81
N ALA A 17 22.78 5.93 3.08
CA ALA A 17 23.92 6.82 3.34
C ALA A 17 24.63 7.32 2.06
N MET A 18 24.51 6.63 0.92
CA MET A 18 25.14 6.97 -0.36
C MET A 18 24.26 7.83 -1.29
N LEU A 19 22.97 7.98 -0.98
CA LEU A 19 22.06 8.81 -1.77
C LEU A 19 22.43 10.32 -1.83
N PRO A 20 23.20 10.93 -0.91
CA PRO A 20 23.68 12.30 -1.10
C PRO A 20 24.77 12.45 -2.18
N SER A 21 25.36 11.36 -2.69
CA SER A 21 26.51 11.44 -3.61
C SER A 21 26.20 11.05 -5.05
N ILE A 22 25.01 10.49 -5.35
CA ILE A 22 24.67 10.02 -6.72
C ILE A 22 23.59 10.89 -7.40
N TYR A 23 22.83 11.70 -6.66
CA TYR A 23 21.98 12.73 -7.27
C TYR A 23 22.58 14.12 -7.04
N SER A 24 23.36 14.56 -8.01
CA SER A 24 23.61 15.99 -8.22
C SER A 24 22.28 16.70 -8.44
N GLY A 25 21.76 17.41 -7.43
CA GLY A 25 20.77 18.46 -7.69
C GLY A 25 19.70 18.79 -6.65
N ASP A 26 19.55 18.09 -5.51
CA ASP A 26 18.53 18.48 -4.51
C ASP A 26 19.16 18.89 -3.16
N PRO A 27 19.27 20.20 -2.86
CA PRO A 27 19.82 20.70 -1.60
C PRO A 27 18.89 20.50 -0.37
N GLY A 28 17.77 19.78 -0.51
CA GLY A 28 16.70 19.74 0.50
C GLY A 28 16.84 18.74 1.66
N ILE A 29 17.65 17.68 1.54
CA ILE A 29 17.76 16.66 2.62
C ILE A 29 19.06 16.88 3.39
N THR A 30 18.98 17.69 4.45
CA THR A 30 20.11 17.94 5.34
C THR A 30 20.62 16.65 5.99
N GLY A 31 21.92 16.58 6.29
CA GLY A 31 22.52 15.40 6.96
C GLY A 31 21.92 15.06 8.33
N ALA A 32 21.23 16.02 8.97
CA ALA A 32 20.47 15.79 10.20
C ALA A 32 19.27 14.87 9.97
N ILE A 33 18.51 15.08 8.89
CA ILE A 33 17.35 14.25 8.53
C ILE A 33 17.77 12.80 8.27
N VAL A 34 18.90 12.59 7.59
CA VAL A 34 19.45 11.25 7.33
C VAL A 34 19.84 10.55 8.63
N LYS A 35 20.57 11.26 9.51
CA LYS A 35 21.01 10.75 10.82
C LYS A 35 19.84 10.40 11.74
N ASP A 36 18.78 11.19 11.72
CA ASP A 36 17.58 10.95 12.53
C ASP A 36 16.81 9.71 12.04
N ARG A 37 16.72 9.51 10.72
CA ARG A 37 16.09 8.31 10.14
C ARG A 37 16.88 7.04 10.44
N GLU A 38 18.22 7.09 10.36
CA GLU A 38 19.08 5.96 10.73
C GLU A 38 18.93 5.60 12.21
N ARG A 39 18.99 6.59 13.10
CA ARG A 39 18.74 6.38 14.54
C ARG A 39 17.36 5.78 14.80
N TYR A 40 16.34 6.27 14.10
CA TYR A 40 14.97 5.77 14.23
C TYR A 40 14.87 4.31 13.77
N TYR A 41 15.46 3.96 12.62
CA TYR A 41 15.52 2.58 12.13
C TYR A 41 16.18 1.62 13.15
N HIS A 42 17.33 2.01 13.70
CA HIS A 42 18.04 1.19 14.69
C HIS A 42 17.19 0.98 15.94
N ARG A 43 16.52 2.04 16.43
CA ARG A 43 15.59 1.94 17.56
C ARG A 43 14.47 0.95 17.28
N LEU A 44 13.82 1.03 16.11
CA LEU A 44 12.75 0.11 15.73
C LEU A 44 13.26 -1.35 15.66
N LYS A 45 14.47 -1.57 15.14
CA LYS A 45 15.07 -2.90 15.12
C LYS A 45 15.36 -3.44 16.52
N ASP A 46 15.89 -2.63 17.42
CA ASP A 46 16.16 -3.04 18.80
C ASP A 46 14.86 -3.36 19.55
N MET A 47 13.82 -2.54 19.34
CA MET A 47 12.48 -2.81 19.88
C MET A 47 11.93 -4.12 19.32
N ARG A 48 12.06 -4.36 18.02
CA ARG A 48 11.58 -5.60 17.38
C ARG A 48 12.36 -6.83 17.82
N ALA A 49 13.65 -6.68 18.15
CA ALA A 49 14.44 -7.78 18.70
C ALA A 49 13.95 -8.18 20.10
N LYS A 50 13.47 -7.21 20.89
CA LYS A 50 12.88 -7.44 22.22
C LYS A 50 11.45 -7.96 22.14
N ASP A 51 10.70 -7.55 21.11
CA ASP A 51 9.32 -7.97 20.88
C ASP A 51 9.09 -8.37 19.41
N PRO A 52 9.47 -9.61 19.02
CA PRO A 52 9.39 -10.05 17.63
C PRO A 52 7.96 -10.26 17.11
N GLN A 53 6.97 -10.37 18.01
CA GLN A 53 5.56 -10.62 17.70
C GLN A 53 4.74 -9.33 17.61
N ASN A 54 5.38 -8.18 17.75
CA ASN A 54 4.73 -6.90 17.53
C ASN A 54 4.78 -6.51 16.04
N ALA A 55 3.66 -6.74 15.36
CA ALA A 55 3.50 -6.46 13.93
C ALA A 55 3.72 -4.98 13.59
N GLU A 56 3.35 -4.07 14.51
CA GLU A 56 3.46 -2.62 14.35
C GLU A 56 4.93 -2.19 14.17
N LEU A 57 5.89 -2.84 14.83
CA LEU A 57 7.30 -2.53 14.66
C LEU A 57 7.81 -2.82 13.25
N SER A 58 7.33 -3.91 12.63
CA SER A 58 7.67 -4.20 11.24
C SER A 58 6.94 -3.27 10.27
N TYR A 59 5.72 -2.86 10.61
CA TYR A 59 4.95 -1.89 9.82
C TYR A 59 5.61 -0.51 9.82
N GLN A 60 6.11 -0.04 10.97
CA GLN A 60 6.84 1.23 11.06
C GLN A 60 8.15 1.20 10.27
N ILE A 61 8.88 0.07 10.30
CA ILE A 61 10.07 -0.11 9.47
C ILE A 61 9.69 -0.10 7.98
N ALA A 62 8.59 -0.75 7.59
CA ALA A 62 8.08 -0.73 6.22
C ALA A 62 7.73 0.69 5.76
N ASN A 63 7.04 1.48 6.60
CA ASN A 63 6.72 2.87 6.32
C ASN A 63 7.97 3.75 6.17
N LEU A 64 9.01 3.49 6.98
CA LEU A 64 10.29 4.18 6.83
C LEU A 64 10.92 3.88 5.47
N TYR A 65 10.99 2.60 5.08
CA TYR A 65 11.48 2.22 3.75
C TYR A 65 10.64 2.81 2.61
N TYR A 66 9.31 2.80 2.76
CA TYR A 66 8.39 3.41 1.80
C TYR A 66 8.65 4.92 1.65
N SER A 67 8.85 5.64 2.77
CA SER A 67 9.19 7.07 2.76
C SER A 67 10.54 7.40 2.10
N LEU A 68 11.42 6.40 2.04
CA LEU A 68 12.74 6.47 1.38
C LEU A 68 12.70 6.00 -0.07
N GLN A 69 11.51 5.69 -0.60
CA GLN A 69 11.30 5.11 -1.94
C GLN A 69 12.03 3.76 -2.14
N MET A 70 12.40 3.10 -1.04
CA MET A 70 12.97 1.75 -1.05
C MET A 70 11.84 0.72 -1.06
N GLU A 71 11.14 0.64 -2.19
CA GLU A 71 9.88 -0.11 -2.31
C GLU A 71 10.06 -1.62 -2.05
N ASP A 72 11.16 -2.22 -2.49
CA ASP A 72 11.39 -3.66 -2.34
C ASP A 72 11.63 -4.04 -0.86
N GLU A 73 12.33 -3.18 -0.11
CA GLU A 73 12.50 -3.30 1.34
C GLU A 73 11.18 -3.07 2.09
N ALA A 74 10.39 -2.07 1.65
CA ALA A 74 9.07 -1.82 2.22
C ALA A 74 8.14 -3.03 2.04
N ILE A 75 8.11 -3.63 0.84
CA ILE A 75 7.33 -4.85 0.56
C ILE A 75 7.74 -5.99 1.51
N LYS A 76 9.05 -6.23 1.69
CA LYS A 76 9.55 -7.29 2.58
C LYS A 76 9.05 -7.11 4.02
N GLU A 77 9.04 -5.87 4.50
CA GLU A 77 8.64 -5.54 5.87
C GLU A 77 7.11 -5.49 6.04
N TYR A 78 6.34 -5.02 5.05
CA TYR A 78 4.88 -5.18 5.07
C TYR A 78 4.46 -6.65 5.06
N ARG A 79 5.11 -7.50 4.24
CA ARG A 79 4.90 -8.95 4.30
C ARG A 79 5.27 -9.53 5.66
N ARG A 80 6.27 -8.96 6.36
CA ARG A 80 6.59 -9.36 7.73
C ARG A 80 5.50 -8.98 8.70
N THR A 81 4.95 -7.78 8.61
CA THR A 81 3.77 -7.36 9.39
C THR A 81 2.64 -8.37 9.21
N LEU A 82 2.31 -8.73 7.96
CA LEU A 82 1.21 -9.66 7.67
C LEU A 82 1.48 -11.12 8.08
N ARG A 83 2.74 -11.52 8.26
CA ARG A 83 3.06 -12.83 8.87
C ARG A 83 2.77 -12.88 10.36
N VAL A 84 2.85 -11.73 11.04
CA VAL A 84 2.64 -11.61 12.49
C VAL A 84 1.18 -11.28 12.80
N ASP A 85 0.62 -10.32 12.08
CA ASP A 85 -0.79 -9.94 12.12
C ASP A 85 -1.38 -10.02 10.70
N PRO A 86 -1.99 -11.16 10.33
CA PRO A 86 -2.65 -11.34 9.04
C PRO A 86 -3.82 -10.38 8.79
N ASN A 87 -4.35 -9.69 9.80
CA ASN A 87 -5.50 -8.79 9.69
C ASN A 87 -5.10 -7.30 9.69
N HIS A 88 -3.80 -7.00 9.61
CA HIS A 88 -3.30 -5.62 9.66
C HIS A 88 -3.70 -4.80 8.41
N SER A 89 -4.86 -4.14 8.46
CA SER A 89 -5.48 -3.47 7.31
C SER A 89 -4.57 -2.45 6.63
N HIS A 90 -3.83 -1.64 7.40
CA HIS A 90 -2.91 -0.65 6.81
C HIS A 90 -1.76 -1.31 6.04
N ALA A 91 -1.27 -2.46 6.50
CA ALA A 91 -0.16 -3.14 5.83
C ALA A 91 -0.65 -3.79 4.54
N LYS A 92 -1.86 -4.40 4.53
CA LYS A 92 -2.51 -4.87 3.30
C LYS A 92 -2.69 -3.73 2.30
N TRP A 93 -3.14 -2.55 2.75
CA TRP A 93 -3.36 -1.39 1.88
C TRP A 93 -2.08 -0.89 1.23
N PHE A 94 -1.02 -0.63 2.02
CA PHE A 94 0.25 -0.15 1.46
C PHE A 94 0.96 -1.22 0.62
N LEU A 95 0.92 -2.48 1.04
CA LEU A 95 1.47 -3.58 0.24
C LEU A 95 0.73 -3.71 -1.09
N THR A 96 -0.60 -3.64 -1.11
CA THR A 96 -1.40 -3.62 -2.35
C THR A 96 -0.88 -2.55 -3.30
N ARG A 97 -0.73 -1.31 -2.82
CA ARG A 97 -0.27 -0.19 -3.67
C ARG A 97 1.09 -0.46 -4.32
N LEU A 98 2.03 -0.98 -3.53
CA LEU A 98 3.37 -1.33 -4.02
C LEU A 98 3.34 -2.54 -4.97
N LEU A 99 2.52 -3.54 -4.71
CA LEU A 99 2.38 -4.69 -5.61
C LEU A 99 1.79 -4.28 -6.96
N VAL A 100 0.80 -3.37 -6.97
CA VAL A 100 0.24 -2.80 -8.21
C VAL A 100 1.30 -2.03 -9.01
N SER A 101 2.13 -1.19 -8.37
CA SER A 101 3.18 -0.46 -9.08
C SER A 101 4.23 -1.38 -9.68
N LYS A 102 4.47 -2.55 -9.07
CA LYS A 102 5.40 -3.58 -9.54
C LYS A 102 4.79 -4.60 -10.52
N GLY A 103 3.49 -4.52 -10.80
CA GLY A 103 2.81 -5.44 -11.71
C GLY A 103 2.37 -6.77 -11.09
N TYR A 104 2.49 -6.94 -9.77
CA TYR A 104 2.04 -8.13 -9.04
C TYR A 104 0.53 -8.06 -8.75
N PHE A 105 -0.29 -8.01 -9.80
CA PHE A 105 -1.71 -7.71 -9.71
C PHE A 105 -2.53 -8.78 -8.99
N GLU A 106 -2.21 -10.06 -9.18
CA GLU A 106 -2.93 -11.16 -8.52
C GLU A 106 -2.80 -11.07 -6.99
N GLU A 107 -1.58 -10.97 -6.46
CA GLU A 107 -1.34 -10.82 -5.02
C GLU A 107 -2.00 -9.55 -4.47
N ALA A 108 -1.91 -8.44 -5.20
CA ALA A 108 -2.58 -7.19 -4.82
C ALA A 108 -4.10 -7.36 -4.74
N PHE A 109 -4.71 -8.08 -5.68
CA PHE A 109 -6.15 -8.33 -5.70
C PHE A 109 -6.59 -9.15 -4.48
N TRP A 110 -5.85 -10.21 -4.12
CA TRP A 110 -6.16 -11.01 -2.92
C TRP A 110 -6.11 -10.18 -1.64
N LEU A 111 -5.14 -9.27 -1.51
CA LEU A 111 -5.04 -8.37 -0.36
C LEU A 111 -6.21 -7.39 -0.28
N VAL A 112 -6.63 -6.80 -1.40
CA VAL A 112 -7.80 -5.90 -1.45
C VAL A 112 -9.08 -6.65 -1.14
N ARG A 113 -9.23 -7.88 -1.66
CA ARG A 113 -10.40 -8.70 -1.37
C ARG A 113 -10.50 -9.03 0.12
N ASP A 114 -9.39 -9.33 0.77
CA ASP A 114 -9.34 -9.51 2.22
C ASP A 114 -9.76 -8.24 2.99
N LEU A 115 -9.33 -7.06 2.50
CA LEU A 115 -9.78 -5.78 3.06
C LEU A 115 -11.30 -5.59 2.88
N ILE A 116 -11.85 -5.96 1.72
CA ILE A 116 -13.30 -5.91 1.46
C ILE A 116 -14.06 -6.84 2.41
N SER A 117 -13.55 -8.06 2.66
CA SER A 117 -14.16 -8.99 3.61
C SER A 117 -14.18 -8.43 5.04
N ALA A 118 -13.17 -7.64 5.43
CA ALA A 118 -13.12 -6.99 6.74
C ALA A 118 -13.98 -5.71 6.82
N ASN A 119 -14.17 -5.00 5.70
CA ASN A 119 -14.97 -3.78 5.64
C ASN A 119 -15.72 -3.68 4.31
N SER A 120 -16.84 -4.41 4.22
CA SER A 120 -17.65 -4.52 3.01
C SER A 120 -18.41 -3.25 2.64
N GLU A 121 -18.45 -2.26 3.55
CA GLU A 121 -19.12 -0.97 3.34
C GLU A 121 -18.16 0.13 2.89
N ASN A 122 -16.87 -0.16 2.72
CA ASN A 122 -15.92 0.81 2.20
C ASN A 122 -15.87 0.76 0.66
N PRO A 123 -16.53 1.70 -0.06
CA PRO A 123 -16.52 1.73 -1.52
C PRO A 123 -15.11 1.81 -2.11
N GLU A 124 -14.17 2.52 -1.49
CA GLU A 124 -12.81 2.72 -2.05
C GLU A 124 -12.07 1.40 -2.28
N LEU A 125 -12.37 0.37 -1.49
CA LEU A 125 -11.79 -0.95 -1.66
C LEU A 125 -12.29 -1.63 -2.95
N TYR A 126 -13.55 -1.43 -3.30
CA TYR A 126 -14.11 -1.93 -4.56
C TYR A 126 -13.57 -1.18 -5.77
N ALA A 127 -13.40 0.14 -5.68
CA ALA A 127 -12.71 0.90 -6.73
C ALA A 127 -11.28 0.38 -6.95
N ARG A 128 -10.53 0.14 -5.87
CA ARG A 128 -9.18 -0.45 -5.99
C ARG A 128 -9.17 -1.85 -6.59
N ALA A 129 -10.09 -2.73 -6.20
CA ALA A 129 -10.21 -4.04 -6.82
C ALA A 129 -10.54 -3.93 -8.32
N GLY A 130 -11.46 -3.04 -8.70
CA GLY A 130 -11.79 -2.77 -10.11
C GLY A 130 -10.60 -2.27 -10.92
N GLU A 131 -9.83 -1.31 -10.38
CA GLU A 131 -8.58 -0.81 -11.01
C GLU A 131 -7.55 -1.94 -11.23
N ILE A 132 -7.39 -2.83 -10.24
CA ILE A 132 -6.47 -3.98 -10.34
C ILE A 132 -6.95 -4.98 -11.39
N LEU A 133 -8.24 -5.30 -11.41
CA LEU A 133 -8.85 -6.21 -12.37
C LEU A 133 -8.73 -5.70 -13.81
N LEU A 134 -8.85 -4.39 -14.04
CA LEU A 134 -8.58 -3.79 -15.35
C LEU A 134 -7.11 -4.00 -15.78
N LYS A 135 -6.14 -3.91 -14.85
CA LYS A 135 -4.73 -4.21 -15.16
C LYS A 135 -4.47 -5.70 -15.40
N MET A 136 -5.35 -6.58 -14.95
CA MET A 136 -5.35 -8.02 -15.23
C MET A 136 -6.13 -8.40 -16.49
N ASP A 137 -6.64 -7.43 -17.25
CA ASP A 137 -7.53 -7.63 -18.41
C ASP A 137 -8.86 -8.36 -18.05
N GLN A 138 -9.25 -8.35 -16.78
CA GLN A 138 -10.50 -8.95 -16.28
C GLN A 138 -11.64 -7.92 -16.33
N ARG A 139 -11.91 -7.40 -17.52
CA ARG A 139 -12.84 -6.29 -17.77
C ARG A 139 -14.25 -6.58 -17.22
N GLU A 140 -14.80 -7.76 -17.48
CA GLU A 140 -16.17 -8.08 -17.05
C GLU A 140 -16.29 -8.16 -15.52
N VAL A 141 -15.30 -8.76 -14.83
CA VAL A 141 -15.28 -8.82 -13.37
C VAL A 141 -15.08 -7.43 -12.77
N ALA A 142 -14.24 -6.59 -13.38
CA ALA A 142 -14.01 -5.22 -12.92
C ALA A 142 -15.32 -4.40 -12.88
N LYS A 143 -16.24 -4.61 -13.85
CA LYS A 143 -17.56 -3.95 -13.85
C LYS A 143 -18.36 -4.26 -12.59
N GLU A 144 -18.34 -5.49 -12.11
CA GLU A 144 -19.07 -5.89 -10.90
C GLU A 144 -18.58 -5.13 -9.67
N TYR A 145 -17.26 -4.96 -9.54
CA TYR A 145 -16.65 -4.18 -8.45
C TYR A 145 -16.97 -2.68 -8.57
N PHE A 146 -16.94 -2.10 -9.77
CA PHE A 146 -17.34 -0.71 -9.96
C PHE A 146 -18.83 -0.47 -9.72
N ASN A 147 -19.70 -1.42 -10.08
CA ASN A 147 -21.12 -1.35 -9.74
C ASN A 147 -21.30 -1.34 -8.22
N ARG A 148 -20.56 -2.18 -7.50
CA ARG A 148 -20.62 -2.21 -6.03
C ARG A 148 -20.08 -0.92 -5.39
N TYR A 149 -19.05 -0.32 -5.97
CA TYR A 149 -18.59 1.02 -5.59
C TYR A 149 -19.71 2.06 -5.74
N ASP A 150 -20.36 2.09 -6.91
CA ASP A 150 -21.43 3.06 -7.21
C ASP A 150 -22.65 2.86 -6.30
N GLU A 151 -23.04 1.61 -6.02
CA GLU A 151 -24.10 1.29 -5.06
C GLU A 151 -23.79 1.82 -3.66
N LEU A 152 -22.57 1.65 -3.17
CA LEU A 152 -22.18 2.08 -1.82
C LEU A 152 -22.01 3.60 -1.72
N LYS A 153 -21.58 4.28 -2.79
CA LYS A 153 -21.38 5.75 -2.81
C LYS A 153 -22.65 6.53 -3.13
N PHE A 154 -23.47 6.02 -4.06
CA PHE A 154 -24.55 6.76 -4.69
C PHE A 154 -25.89 6.01 -4.67
N GLY A 155 -25.91 4.73 -4.29
CA GLY A 155 -27.14 4.00 -4.05
C GLY A 155 -27.88 4.64 -2.87
N GLU A 156 -29.10 5.12 -3.11
CA GLU A 156 -29.91 5.74 -2.09
C GLU A 156 -30.18 4.74 -0.95
N LYS A 157 -29.76 5.08 0.27
CA LYS A 157 -30.33 4.46 1.46
C LYS A 157 -31.76 5.00 1.61
N ASN A 158 -32.72 4.30 1.01
CA ASN A 158 -34.19 4.42 1.18
C ASN A 158 -34.92 5.51 0.35
N GLY A 159 -35.29 5.18 -0.89
CA GLY A 159 -36.62 5.49 -1.47
C GLY A 159 -36.99 6.96 -1.73
N ALA A 160 -36.07 7.83 -2.13
CA ALA A 160 -36.42 9.18 -2.57
C ALA A 160 -36.51 9.24 -4.11
N ASP A 161 -37.54 9.91 -4.62
CA ASP A 161 -37.82 10.03 -6.05
C ASP A 161 -36.66 10.74 -6.81
N PRO A 162 -36.02 10.12 -7.83
CA PRO A 162 -34.80 10.63 -8.46
C PRO A 162 -34.98 11.87 -9.36
N MET A 163 -36.12 12.56 -9.31
CA MET A 163 -36.47 13.64 -10.25
C MET A 163 -36.51 15.07 -9.66
N GLN A 164 -35.81 15.41 -8.57
CA GLN A 164 -35.78 16.81 -8.10
C GLN A 164 -34.42 17.37 -7.60
N SER A 165 -33.28 16.91 -8.10
CA SER A 165 -32.01 17.62 -7.83
C SER A 165 -31.13 17.73 -9.07
N PHE A 166 -31.02 18.96 -9.59
CA PHE A 166 -30.25 19.36 -10.76
C PHE A 166 -28.73 19.40 -10.52
N SER A 167 -28.16 18.33 -10.00
CA SER A 167 -26.75 18.04 -10.22
C SER A 167 -26.58 16.54 -10.39
N LYS A 168 -26.45 16.07 -11.65
CA LYS A 168 -26.07 14.69 -11.92
C LYS A 168 -24.79 14.41 -11.14
N PRO A 169 -24.73 13.45 -10.21
CA PRO A 169 -23.45 13.05 -9.63
C PRO A 169 -22.55 12.65 -10.79
N VAL A 170 -21.27 13.02 -10.75
CA VAL A 170 -20.26 12.53 -11.69
C VAL A 170 -20.13 11.03 -11.44
N ARG A 171 -21.05 10.25 -12.04
CA ARG A 171 -21.02 8.78 -12.04
C ARG A 171 -19.64 8.38 -12.53
N GLY A 172 -19.01 7.42 -11.85
CA GLY A 172 -17.58 7.17 -11.96
C GLY A 172 -17.08 7.18 -13.41
N THR A 173 -15.96 7.87 -13.63
CA THR A 173 -15.25 7.98 -14.92
C THR A 173 -14.87 6.62 -15.51
N TRP A 174 -15.06 5.53 -14.74
CA TRP A 174 -14.78 4.17 -15.12
C TRP A 174 -15.62 3.65 -16.29
N LYS A 175 -16.78 4.25 -16.59
CA LYS A 175 -17.66 3.80 -17.69
C LYS A 175 -16.98 3.87 -19.05
N GLU A 176 -16.04 4.79 -19.23
CA GLU A 176 -15.23 4.92 -20.46
C GLU A 176 -14.37 3.68 -20.71
N TYR A 177 -13.97 2.95 -19.66
CA TYR A 177 -13.22 1.70 -19.80
C TYR A 177 -14.07 0.53 -20.25
N PHE A 178 -15.37 0.68 -20.57
CA PHE A 178 -16.27 -0.43 -20.89
C PHE A 178 -17.04 -0.32 -22.21
N TYR A 179 -16.87 0.77 -22.95
CA TYR A 179 -17.30 0.93 -24.35
C TYR A 179 -16.15 0.63 -25.32
#